data_AF-A0A524DTJ7-F1
#
_entry.id   AF-A0A524DTJ7-F1
#
_cell.length_a   1.000
_cell.length_b   1.000
_cell.length_c   1.000
_cell.angle_alpha   90.00
_cell.angle_beta   90.00
_cell.angle_gamma   90.00
#
_symmetry.space_group_name_H-M   'P 1'
#
loop_
_entity.id
_entity.type
_entity.pdbx_description
1 polymer ?
#
loop_
_entity_poly.entity_id
_entity_poly.type
_entity_poly.pdbx_seq_one_letter_code
_entity_poly.pdbx_strand_id
1 'polypeptide(L)'
;MYELENPSAEDTRCDHTVILDHLRGEYICTECGLVISREFVPPSYKINPSTETDHRNSGTHFVALGDRLNIVDGLGSYMGYQFSTFFVDKNGNPLSSKKQTLFKRLKYRYDLRARIDKQETDYRSLMVLNRVCSMLPSINQNIKNRAAYLYQKFIKDLKKGDFYNHLNLIAVCLYLSVKEYTDTVPLNIKEIADAFKKLHHRVTTKSIIKTALLIKPKFKDVFQNHQSTKSEDYLSKIIHKITASAEIKIRLAKLDRTEFQYEKALLKESQTILNSIPITARGGRNPYILAAATVYAADLKIAKGSKRRAVLTQQLLSHLTGTAEYSVRDHWRGLVYNYL
;
A
#
# COMPACT_ATOMS: atom_id res chain seq x y z
N MET A 1 -27.70 13.47 -14.68
CA MET A 1 -28.36 14.73 -14.29
C MET A 1 -27.86 15.08 -12.90
N TYR A 2 -26.94 16.04 -12.81
CA TYR A 2 -26.51 16.62 -11.54
C TYR A 2 -27.18 17.99 -11.45
N GLU A 3 -28.14 18.14 -10.55
CA GLU A 3 -28.71 19.44 -10.20
C GLU A 3 -27.66 20.19 -9.37
N LEU A 4 -27.08 21.22 -9.97
CA LEU A 4 -26.24 22.19 -9.26
C LEU A 4 -27.15 23.31 -8.78
N GLU A 5 -27.50 23.29 -7.50
CA GLU A 5 -28.07 24.46 -6.82
C GLU A 5 -27.00 25.56 -6.79
N ASN A 6 -27.18 26.63 -7.57
CA ASN A 6 -26.36 27.83 -7.50
C ASN A 6 -26.89 28.73 -6.37
N PRO A 7 -26.09 29.03 -5.33
CA PRO A 7 -26.44 30.07 -4.38
C PRO A 7 -26.01 31.44 -4.93
N SER A 8 -26.85 32.45 -4.75
CA SER A 8 -26.71 33.87 -5.15
C SER A 8 -27.05 34.22 -6.61
N ALA A 9 -28.34 34.30 -6.91
CA ALA A 9 -28.87 35.24 -7.90
C ALA A 9 -29.94 36.08 -7.21
N GLU A 10 -29.58 37.32 -6.86
CA GLU A 10 -30.53 38.35 -6.48
C GLU A 10 -31.50 38.58 -7.65
N ASP A 11 -32.79 38.39 -7.38
CA ASP A 11 -33.98 38.80 -8.14
C ASP A 11 -33.84 39.14 -9.64
N THR A 12 -33.76 38.11 -10.47
CA THR A 12 -34.29 38.18 -11.85
C THR A 12 -35.03 36.88 -12.18
N ARG A 13 -36.34 36.85 -11.91
CA ARG A 13 -37.22 35.72 -12.24
C ARG A 13 -37.61 35.79 -13.72
N CYS A 14 -37.06 34.88 -14.50
CA CYS A 14 -37.51 34.59 -15.85
C CYS A 14 -37.93 33.12 -15.90
N ASP A 15 -39.23 32.86 -16.05
CA ASP A 15 -39.81 31.50 -16.05
C ASP A 15 -39.83 30.86 -17.46
N HIS A 16 -39.25 31.54 -18.46
CA HIS A 16 -39.22 31.09 -19.85
C HIS A 16 -38.05 30.16 -20.15
N THR A 17 -38.10 29.48 -21.31
CA THR A 17 -37.09 28.48 -21.70
C THR A 17 -35.70 29.10 -21.92
N VAL A 18 -34.73 28.55 -21.19
CA VAL A 18 -33.32 28.93 -21.23
C VAL A 18 -32.56 28.03 -22.18
N ILE A 19 -31.76 28.62 -23.07
CA ILE A 19 -30.85 27.91 -23.97
C ILE A 19 -29.41 28.34 -23.72
N LEU A 20 -28.46 27.46 -24.01
CA LEU A 20 -27.04 27.79 -24.02
C LEU A 20 -26.66 28.37 -25.38
N ASP A 21 -26.20 29.61 -25.41
CA ASP A 21 -25.52 30.18 -26.57
C ASP A 21 -24.07 29.65 -26.59
N HIS A 22 -23.82 28.64 -27.41
CA HIS A 22 -22.50 28.01 -27.55
C HIS A 22 -21.40 28.95 -28.07
N LEU A 23 -21.75 30.06 -28.72
CA LEU A 23 -20.76 31.02 -29.20
C LEU A 23 -20.27 31.95 -28.09
N ARG A 24 -21.16 32.30 -27.15
CA ARG A 24 -20.88 33.22 -26.04
C ARG A 24 -20.61 32.51 -24.73
N GLY A 25 -21.01 31.25 -24.59
CA GLY A 25 -20.94 30.49 -23.36
C GLY A 25 -21.88 31.06 -22.29
N GLU A 26 -23.08 31.49 -22.69
CA GLU A 26 -24.06 32.12 -21.80
C GLU A 26 -25.40 31.39 -21.85
N TYR A 27 -26.06 31.24 -20.70
CA TYR A 27 -27.42 30.74 -20.60
C TYR A 27 -28.39 31.92 -20.76
N ILE A 28 -29.08 31.94 -21.89
CA ILE A 28 -29.93 33.05 -22.32
C ILE A 28 -31.38 32.58 -22.41
N CYS A 29 -32.31 33.40 -21.93
CA CYS A 29 -33.72 33.22 -22.19
C CYS A 29 -34.05 33.55 -23.65
N THR A 30 -34.69 32.61 -24.34
CA THR A 30 -35.11 32.77 -25.76
C THR A 30 -36.13 33.89 -25.98
N GLU A 31 -37.00 34.15 -25.00
CA GLU A 31 -38.12 35.08 -25.18
C GLU A 31 -37.80 36.51 -24.75
N CYS A 32 -37.10 36.71 -23.63
CA CYS A 32 -36.77 38.05 -23.11
C CYS A 32 -35.30 38.45 -23.31
N GLY A 33 -34.43 37.53 -23.77
CA GLY A 33 -33.01 37.80 -23.98
C GLY A 33 -32.19 37.95 -22.70
N LEU A 34 -32.77 37.66 -21.53
CA LEU A 34 -32.09 37.76 -20.24
C LEU A 34 -30.95 36.73 -20.15
N VAL A 35 -29.74 37.21 -19.81
CA VAL A 35 -28.59 36.36 -19.50
C VAL A 35 -28.67 35.96 -18.03
N ILE A 36 -28.90 34.67 -17.78
CA ILE A 36 -29.12 34.14 -16.42
C ILE A 36 -27.79 33.74 -15.78
N SER A 37 -26.91 33.09 -16.55
CA SER A 37 -25.61 32.65 -16.06
C SER A 37 -24.63 32.44 -17.22
N ARG A 38 -23.35 32.28 -16.88
CA ARG A 38 -22.30 31.91 -17.83
C ARG A 38 -21.94 30.44 -17.68
N GLU A 39 -21.60 29.79 -18.78
CA GLU A 39 -21.04 28.46 -18.77
C GLU A 39 -19.62 28.49 -18.21
N PHE A 40 -19.47 27.93 -17.01
CA PHE A 40 -18.16 27.72 -16.42
C PHE A 40 -17.58 26.40 -16.95
N VAL A 41 -16.62 26.51 -17.86
CA VAL A 41 -15.84 25.36 -18.32
C VAL A 41 -14.78 25.04 -17.27
N PRO A 42 -14.53 23.75 -16.94
CA PRO A 42 -13.41 23.39 -16.09
C PRO A 42 -12.10 23.97 -16.66
N PRO A 43 -11.17 24.39 -15.79
CA PRO A 43 -9.94 25.02 -16.24
C PRO A 43 -9.17 24.09 -17.20
N SER A 44 -8.55 24.66 -18.22
CA SER A 44 -7.90 23.92 -19.32
C SER A 44 -6.62 23.17 -18.91
N TYR A 45 -6.20 23.28 -17.65
CA TYR A 45 -5.01 22.60 -17.19
C TYR A 45 -5.27 21.12 -16.92
N LYS A 46 -4.27 20.29 -17.22
CA LYS A 46 -4.29 18.86 -16.90
C LYS A 46 -3.48 18.60 -15.64
N ILE A 47 -4.04 17.77 -14.75
CA ILE A 47 -3.36 17.33 -13.52
C ILE A 47 -2.50 16.12 -13.86
N ASN A 48 -1.18 16.28 -13.71
CA ASN A 48 -0.13 15.35 -14.13
C ASN A 48 -0.01 15.18 -15.66
N PRO A 49 1.21 14.97 -16.19
CA PRO A 49 1.39 14.64 -17.60
C PRO A 49 0.65 13.34 -17.92
N SER A 50 -0.11 13.31 -19.02
CA SER A 50 -0.55 12.03 -19.60
C SER A 50 0.71 11.18 -19.87
N THR A 51 0.59 9.86 -19.77
CA THR A 51 1.68 8.93 -20.09
C THR A 51 2.12 9.00 -21.56
N GLU A 52 1.42 9.77 -22.38
CA GLU A 52 1.73 10.06 -23.77
C GLU A 52 2.98 10.94 -23.83
N THR A 53 4.00 10.50 -24.56
CA THR A 53 5.36 11.04 -24.50
C THR A 53 5.56 12.35 -25.27
N ASP A 54 4.54 12.90 -25.94
CA ASP A 54 4.64 14.09 -26.78
C ASP A 54 4.27 15.39 -26.04
N HIS A 55 5.03 15.69 -24.99
CA HIS A 55 4.86 16.89 -24.16
C HIS A 55 5.58 18.14 -24.69
N ARG A 56 6.20 18.09 -25.86
CA ARG A 56 7.07 19.18 -26.31
C ARG A 56 6.35 20.35 -26.97
N ASN A 57 5.08 20.22 -27.37
CA ASN A 57 4.43 21.25 -28.19
C ASN A 57 2.89 21.39 -28.07
N SER A 58 2.23 20.72 -27.13
CA SER A 58 0.80 20.98 -26.91
C SER A 58 0.68 22.16 -25.94
N GLY A 59 -0.01 23.24 -26.32
CA GLY A 59 -0.26 24.43 -25.48
C GLY A 59 -1.07 24.16 -24.20
N THR A 60 -1.12 22.92 -23.74
CA THR A 60 -1.76 22.46 -22.52
C THR A 60 -0.90 22.77 -21.31
N HIS A 61 -1.46 23.50 -20.35
CA HIS A 61 -0.82 23.74 -19.07
C HIS A 61 -0.93 22.49 -18.18
N PHE A 62 0.18 22.03 -17.62
CA PHE A 62 0.19 20.94 -16.65
C PHE A 62 0.43 21.49 -15.25
N VAL A 63 -0.34 20.99 -14.28
CA VAL A 63 -0.21 21.37 -12.88
C VAL A 63 0.18 20.15 -12.06
N ALA A 64 1.18 20.33 -11.19
CA ALA A 64 1.55 19.33 -10.19
C ALA A 64 0.65 19.48 -8.97
N LEU A 65 0.21 18.34 -8.41
CA LEU A 65 -0.61 18.31 -7.19
C LEU A 65 0.14 18.85 -5.95
N GLY A 66 1.47 18.87 -5.98
CA GLY A 66 2.29 19.28 -4.84
C GLY A 66 2.22 18.27 -3.70
N ASP A 67 1.86 18.75 -2.51
CA ASP A 67 1.80 17.97 -1.28
C ASP A 67 0.74 16.86 -1.36
N ARG A 68 1.15 15.64 -1.05
CA ARG A 68 0.30 14.44 -1.15
C ARG A 68 0.37 13.67 0.15
N LEU A 69 -0.64 12.86 0.43
CA LEU A 69 -0.69 12.05 1.65
C LEU A 69 0.60 11.28 1.92
N ASN A 70 1.21 10.70 0.88
CA ASN A 70 2.40 9.85 0.98
C ASN A 70 3.73 10.56 0.67
N ILE A 71 3.72 11.86 0.34
CA ILE A 71 4.90 12.63 -0.05
C ILE A 71 4.77 14.03 0.52
N VAL A 72 5.69 14.41 1.40
CA VAL A 72 5.87 15.82 1.79
C VAL A 72 6.50 16.56 0.62
N ASP A 73 5.76 17.53 0.08
CA ASP A 73 6.25 18.45 -0.94
C ASP A 73 5.78 19.89 -0.64
N GLY A 74 6.33 20.86 -1.36
CA GLY A 74 5.99 22.27 -1.20
C GLY A 74 5.73 22.96 -2.54
N LEU A 75 5.25 24.19 -2.47
CA LEU A 75 5.07 25.03 -3.67
C LEU A 75 6.42 25.40 -4.28
N GLY A 76 6.47 25.47 -5.61
CA GLY A 76 7.64 25.90 -6.38
C GLY A 76 8.20 24.83 -7.31
N SER A 77 9.14 25.23 -8.16
CA SER A 77 9.77 24.36 -9.16
C SER A 77 11.10 23.78 -8.68
N TYR A 78 11.58 22.73 -9.33
CA TYR A 78 12.90 22.14 -9.08
C TYR A 78 13.95 22.74 -10.00
N MET A 79 15.15 22.97 -9.46
CA MET A 79 16.31 23.39 -10.26
C MET A 79 17.01 22.16 -10.86
N GLY A 80 16.58 21.73 -12.04
CA GLY A 80 17.08 20.50 -12.69
C GLY A 80 16.63 19.22 -11.98
N TYR A 81 17.31 18.10 -12.24
CA TYR A 81 16.97 16.81 -11.64
C TYR A 81 17.32 16.77 -10.15
N GLN A 82 16.54 16.03 -9.34
CA GLN A 82 16.69 16.02 -7.88
C GLN A 82 18.12 15.69 -7.40
N PHE A 83 18.76 14.70 -8.02
CA PHE A 83 20.11 14.25 -7.64
C PHE A 83 21.23 14.80 -8.54
N SER A 84 20.93 15.67 -9.51
CA SER A 84 21.98 16.24 -10.36
C SER A 84 22.73 17.33 -9.64
N THR A 85 24.05 17.18 -9.56
CA THR A 85 24.97 18.21 -9.05
C THR A 85 25.65 18.97 -10.18
N PHE A 86 25.46 18.56 -11.43
CA PHE A 86 26.10 19.14 -12.60
C PHE A 86 25.04 19.81 -13.48
N PHE A 87 25.26 21.09 -13.80
CA PHE A 87 24.30 21.88 -14.58
C PHE A 87 24.82 22.12 -15.99
N VAL A 88 23.91 22.05 -16.95
CA VAL A 88 24.18 22.29 -18.36
C VAL A 88 23.26 23.41 -18.86
N ASP A 89 23.71 24.11 -19.89
CA ASP A 89 22.89 25.09 -20.61
C ASP A 89 21.84 24.38 -21.49
N LYS A 90 20.94 25.15 -22.11
CA LYS A 90 19.90 24.66 -23.05
C LYS A 90 20.48 23.76 -24.14
N ASN A 91 21.70 24.07 -24.60
CA ASN A 91 22.39 23.33 -25.66
C ASN A 91 23.13 22.07 -25.15
N GLY A 92 23.05 21.75 -23.85
CA GLY A 92 23.76 20.62 -23.24
C GLY A 92 25.21 20.91 -22.84
N ASN A 93 25.71 22.12 -23.11
CA ASN A 93 27.08 22.50 -22.76
C ASN A 93 27.23 22.74 -21.24
N PRO A 94 28.35 22.32 -20.62
CA PRO A 94 28.57 22.51 -19.20
C PRO A 94 28.69 23.99 -18.86
N LEU A 95 28.07 24.42 -17.75
CA LEU A 95 28.24 25.78 -17.28
C LEU A 95 29.67 26.03 -16.80
N SER A 96 30.13 27.28 -16.92
CA SER A 96 31.41 27.75 -16.35
C SER A 96 31.52 27.43 -14.85
N SER A 97 32.73 27.19 -14.37
CA SER A 97 33.02 26.82 -12.97
C SER A 97 32.36 27.74 -11.94
N LYS A 98 32.39 29.06 -12.15
CA LYS A 98 31.72 30.04 -11.28
C LYS A 98 30.20 29.84 -11.23
N LYS A 99 29.57 29.60 -12.39
CA LYS A 99 28.12 29.34 -12.50
C LYS A 99 27.74 28.00 -11.89
N GLN A 100 28.55 26.96 -12.08
CA GLN A 100 28.33 25.66 -11.43
C GLN A 100 28.26 25.79 -9.92
N THR A 101 29.22 26.48 -9.31
CA THR A 101 29.24 26.70 -7.86
C THR A 101 28.03 27.50 -7.39
N LEU A 102 27.63 28.54 -8.13
CA LEU A 102 26.43 29.32 -7.84
C LEU A 102 25.17 28.45 -7.85
N PHE A 103 24.93 27.70 -8.93
CA PHE A 103 23.73 26.87 -9.06
C PHE A 103 23.71 25.69 -8.09
N LYS A 104 24.86 25.09 -7.77
CA LYS A 104 24.99 24.10 -6.69
C LYS A 104 24.55 24.66 -5.35
N ARG A 105 25.01 25.87 -5.01
CA ARG A 105 24.63 26.57 -3.77
C ARG A 105 23.14 26.90 -3.75
N LEU A 106 22.59 27.40 -4.86
CA LEU A 106 21.16 27.72 -4.98
C LEU A 106 20.30 26.46 -4.84
N LYS A 107 20.63 25.38 -5.56
CA LYS A 107 19.91 24.11 -5.47
C LYS A 107 19.93 23.57 -4.04
N TYR A 108 21.08 23.57 -3.37
CA TYR A 108 21.17 23.10 -1.98
C TYR A 108 20.29 23.92 -1.01
N ARG A 109 20.22 25.25 -1.19
CA ARG A 109 19.49 26.16 -0.29
C ARG A 109 17.99 26.20 -0.57
N TYR A 110 17.59 26.27 -1.84
CA TYR A 110 16.23 26.62 -2.25
C TYR A 110 15.42 25.45 -2.84
N ASP A 111 16.07 24.33 -3.18
CA ASP A 111 15.37 23.19 -3.78
C ASP A 111 14.70 22.36 -2.67
N LEU A 112 15.38 21.34 -2.13
CA LEU A 112 14.78 20.41 -1.18
C LEU A 112 14.55 21.03 0.20
N ARG A 113 15.50 21.85 0.67
CA ARG A 113 15.52 22.35 2.06
C ARG A 113 14.43 23.37 2.35
N ALA A 114 14.13 24.24 1.39
CA ALA A 114 13.09 25.26 1.55
C ALA A 114 11.68 24.64 1.63
N ARG A 115 11.43 23.56 0.88
CA ARG A 115 10.12 22.90 0.84
C ARG A 115 9.82 22.07 2.09
N ILE A 116 10.83 21.43 2.64
CA ILE A 116 10.68 20.50 3.76
C ILE A 116 10.92 21.20 5.12
N ASP A 117 11.13 22.52 5.11
CA ASP A 117 11.35 23.26 6.35
C ASP A 117 10.21 22.98 7.36
N LYS A 118 10.58 22.72 8.61
CA LYS A 118 9.69 22.28 9.71
C LYS A 118 9.03 20.90 9.56
N GLN A 119 9.10 20.26 8.39
CA GLN A 119 8.54 18.93 8.10
C GLN A 119 9.62 17.88 7.75
N GLU A 120 10.90 18.13 8.10
CA GLU A 120 12.02 17.22 7.81
C GLU A 120 11.81 15.80 8.30
N THR A 121 11.26 15.65 9.50
CA THR A 121 11.01 14.35 10.11
C THR A 121 9.94 13.58 9.34
N ASP A 122 8.87 14.26 8.92
CA ASP A 122 7.76 13.68 8.20
C ASP A 122 8.18 13.29 6.78
N TYR A 123 8.98 14.12 6.12
CA TYR A 123 9.58 13.80 4.83
C TYR A 123 10.44 12.54 4.89
N ARG A 124 11.37 12.46 5.86
CA ARG A 124 12.23 11.27 6.04
C ARG A 124 11.39 10.03 6.33
N SER A 125 10.39 10.19 7.19
CA SER A 125 9.45 9.16 7.60
C SER A 125 8.67 8.60 6.40
N LEU A 126 7.98 9.46 5.64
CA LEU A 126 7.20 9.06 4.47
C LEU A 126 8.08 8.53 3.33
N MET A 127 9.32 9.04 3.17
CA MET A 127 10.28 8.44 2.24
C MET A 127 10.59 6.99 2.61
N VAL A 128 10.83 6.71 3.90
CA VAL A 128 11.07 5.33 4.38
C VAL A 128 9.81 4.47 4.17
N LEU A 129 8.61 4.99 4.45
CA LEU A 129 7.35 4.29 4.16
C LEU A 129 7.28 3.87 2.68
N ASN A 130 7.56 4.81 1.76
CA ASN A 130 7.54 4.53 0.32
C ASN A 130 8.54 3.41 -0.06
N ARG A 131 9.76 3.45 0.48
CA ARG A 131 10.78 2.40 0.26
C ARG A 131 10.35 1.05 0.83
N VAL A 132 9.84 1.02 2.06
CA VAL A 132 9.33 -0.22 2.67
C VAL A 132 8.19 -0.81 1.86
N CYS A 133 7.26 0.03 1.40
CA CYS A 133 6.13 -0.42 0.57
C CYS A 133 6.61 -1.03 -0.75
N SER A 134 7.61 -0.45 -1.40
CA SER A 134 8.18 -1.01 -2.64
C SER A 134 8.90 -2.36 -2.45
N MET A 135 9.37 -2.66 -1.24
CA MET A 135 10.05 -3.92 -0.94
C MET A 135 9.11 -5.07 -0.56
N LEU A 136 7.87 -4.76 -0.19
CA LEU A 136 6.92 -5.74 0.31
C LEU A 136 6.07 -6.31 -0.84
N PRO A 137 5.86 -7.65 -0.95
CA PRO A 137 5.37 -8.29 -2.17
C PRO A 137 3.89 -8.03 -2.57
N SER A 138 3.17 -7.13 -1.91
CA SER A 138 1.69 -7.05 -2.06
C SER A 138 1.07 -5.73 -1.57
N ILE A 139 1.82 -4.63 -1.59
CA ILE A 139 1.29 -3.33 -1.14
C ILE A 139 0.77 -2.52 -2.32
N ASN A 140 -0.56 -2.34 -2.35
CA ASN A 140 -1.22 -1.42 -3.27
C ASN A 140 -1.01 0.05 -2.84
N GLN A 141 -1.08 0.98 -3.79
CA GLN A 141 -1.04 2.43 -3.57
C GLN A 141 -2.09 2.87 -2.54
N ASN A 142 -3.26 2.25 -2.50
CA ASN A 142 -4.32 2.56 -1.53
C ASN A 142 -3.89 2.30 -0.08
N ILE A 143 -3.23 1.16 0.18
CA ILE A 143 -2.68 0.82 1.50
C ILE A 143 -1.62 1.85 1.90
N LYS A 144 -0.73 2.19 0.96
CA LYS A 144 0.33 3.17 1.19
C LYS A 144 -0.22 4.56 1.53
N ASN A 145 -1.20 5.03 0.75
CA ASN A 145 -1.88 6.31 1.01
C ASN A 145 -2.60 6.28 2.35
N ARG A 146 -3.25 5.16 2.70
CA ARG A 146 -3.93 4.98 3.98
C ARG A 146 -2.95 4.99 5.16
N ALA A 147 -1.82 4.28 5.05
CA ALA A 147 -0.77 4.30 6.06
C ALA A 147 -0.24 5.72 6.29
N ALA A 148 -0.02 6.47 5.21
CA ALA A 148 0.47 7.84 5.27
C ALA A 148 -0.58 8.80 5.88
N TYR A 149 -1.86 8.64 5.51
CA TYR A 149 -2.97 9.36 6.14
C TYR A 149 -3.05 9.10 7.65
N LEU A 150 -2.96 7.83 8.09
CA LEU A 150 -2.96 7.48 9.51
C LEU A 150 -1.78 8.10 10.25
N TYR A 151 -0.59 8.09 9.63
CA TYR A 151 0.59 8.73 10.20
C TYR A 151 0.40 10.24 10.40
N GLN A 152 -0.08 10.95 9.38
CA GLN A 152 -0.35 12.39 9.48
C GLN A 152 -1.44 12.68 10.50
N LYS A 153 -2.51 11.87 10.55
CA LYS A 153 -3.57 11.98 11.56
C LYS A 153 -3.02 11.81 12.97
N PHE A 154 -2.19 10.78 13.19
CA PHE A 154 -1.61 10.52 14.50
C PHE A 154 -0.67 11.64 14.94
N ILE A 155 0.17 12.18 14.06
CA ILE A 155 1.10 13.25 14.43
C ILE A 155 0.39 14.55 14.83
N LYS A 156 -0.79 14.82 14.26
CA LYS A 156 -1.57 16.01 14.64
C LYS A 156 -2.02 15.99 16.10
N ASP A 157 -2.42 14.83 16.61
CA ASP A 157 -2.96 14.71 17.97
C ASP A 157 -1.94 14.17 19.00
N LEU A 158 -0.89 13.48 18.54
CA LEU A 158 0.18 12.97 19.40
C LEU A 158 1.20 14.05 19.73
N LYS A 159 1.55 14.17 21.01
CA LYS A 159 2.62 15.04 21.50
C LYS A 159 3.95 14.27 21.54
N LYS A 160 5.06 15.01 21.53
CA LYS A 160 6.40 14.45 21.77
C LYS A 160 6.41 13.68 23.10
N GLY A 161 6.75 12.40 23.07
CA GLY A 161 6.74 11.50 24.23
C GLY A 161 5.64 10.45 24.21
N ASP A 162 4.59 10.62 23.41
CA ASP A 162 3.52 9.61 23.27
C ASP A 162 3.95 8.36 22.50
N PHE A 163 5.06 8.46 21.74
CA PHE A 163 5.64 7.37 20.97
C PHE A 163 7.16 7.49 20.92
N TYR A 164 7.84 6.35 20.73
CA TYR A 164 9.31 6.29 20.79
C TYR A 164 10.02 6.88 19.56
N ASN A 165 9.50 6.59 18.37
CA ASN A 165 10.15 6.91 17.10
C ASN A 165 9.11 7.00 15.98
N HIS A 166 9.23 7.99 15.10
CA HIS A 166 8.38 8.15 13.92
C HIS A 166 8.41 6.91 13.01
N LEU A 167 9.53 6.19 12.92
CA LEU A 167 9.59 4.96 12.13
C LEU A 167 8.77 3.82 12.76
N ASN A 168 8.74 3.71 14.08
CA ASN A 168 7.85 2.75 14.75
C ASN A 168 6.39 3.15 14.54
N LEU A 169 6.08 4.45 14.58
CA LEU A 169 4.73 4.97 14.30
C LEU A 169 4.29 4.60 12.88
N ILE A 170 5.13 4.80 11.88
CA ILE A 170 4.86 4.41 10.50
C ILE A 170 4.64 2.90 10.38
N ALA A 171 5.48 2.10 11.03
CA ALA A 171 5.34 0.64 11.00
C ALA A 171 3.98 0.20 11.59
N VAL A 172 3.51 0.88 12.64
CA VAL A 172 2.16 0.68 13.19
C VAL A 172 1.10 1.11 12.18
N CYS A 173 1.21 2.31 11.59
CA CYS A 173 0.25 2.81 10.59
C CYS A 173 0.15 1.87 9.38
N LEU A 174 1.29 1.35 8.91
CA LEU A 174 1.35 0.38 7.84
C LEU A 174 0.65 -0.92 8.24
N TYR A 175 0.93 -1.43 9.44
CA TYR A 175 0.27 -2.63 9.95
C TYR A 175 -1.25 -2.47 10.06
N LEU A 176 -1.73 -1.33 10.57
CA LEU A 176 -3.16 -1.02 10.67
C LEU A 176 -3.78 -0.93 9.28
N SER A 177 -3.16 -0.19 8.36
CA SER A 177 -3.67 -0.06 6.99
C SER A 177 -3.81 -1.41 6.30
N VAL A 178 -2.82 -2.32 6.40
CA VAL A 178 -2.93 -3.66 5.80
C VAL A 178 -4.08 -4.46 6.41
N LYS A 179 -4.34 -4.29 7.71
CA LYS A 179 -5.47 -4.97 8.37
C LYS A 179 -6.84 -4.39 8.03
N GLU A 180 -6.92 -3.13 7.61
CA GLU A 180 -8.18 -2.53 7.13
C GLU A 180 -8.59 -3.10 5.77
N TYR A 181 -7.64 -3.50 4.91
CA TYR A 181 -7.92 -4.03 3.57
C TYR A 181 -7.97 -5.58 3.57
N THR A 182 -9.17 -6.14 3.46
CA THR A 182 -9.41 -7.59 3.43
C THR A 182 -8.93 -8.27 2.15
N ASP A 183 -8.88 -7.55 1.05
CA ASP A 183 -8.58 -8.11 -0.28
C ASP A 183 -7.07 -8.33 -0.52
N THR A 184 -6.24 -7.97 0.47
CA THR A 184 -4.79 -7.99 0.35
C THR A 184 -4.21 -9.19 1.07
N VAL A 185 -3.10 -9.72 0.54
CA VAL A 185 -2.40 -10.84 1.16
C VAL A 185 -2.01 -10.45 2.60
N PRO A 186 -2.42 -11.23 3.62
CA PRO A 186 -2.19 -10.83 5.01
C PRO A 186 -0.69 -10.73 5.31
N LEU A 187 -0.30 -9.60 5.88
CA LEU A 187 1.09 -9.29 6.21
C LEU A 187 1.37 -9.55 7.69
N ASN A 188 2.48 -10.23 7.98
CA ASN A 188 2.88 -10.48 9.36
C ASN A 188 3.65 -9.27 9.92
N ILE A 189 3.51 -8.97 11.21
CA ILE A 189 4.27 -7.89 11.86
C ILE A 189 5.79 -8.13 11.72
N LYS A 190 6.20 -9.41 11.74
CA LYS A 190 7.61 -9.78 11.49
C LYS A 190 8.10 -9.34 10.11
N GLU A 191 7.29 -9.55 9.06
CA GLU A 191 7.66 -9.16 7.69
C GLU A 191 7.80 -7.64 7.55
N ILE A 192 6.94 -6.87 8.22
CA ILE A 192 7.08 -5.41 8.31
C ILE A 192 8.40 -5.05 8.99
N ALA A 193 8.65 -5.59 10.19
CA ALA A 193 9.88 -5.30 10.94
C ALA A 193 11.14 -5.66 10.14
N ASP A 194 11.14 -6.80 9.45
CA ASP A 194 12.25 -7.25 8.61
C ASP A 194 12.47 -6.32 7.41
N ALA A 195 11.40 -5.78 6.81
CA ALA A 195 11.52 -4.79 5.74
C ALA A 195 12.20 -3.50 6.21
N PHE A 196 11.84 -2.99 7.40
CA PHE A 196 12.53 -1.85 8.00
C PHE A 196 13.99 -2.18 8.36
N LYS A 197 14.26 -3.39 8.85
CA LYS A 197 15.61 -3.84 9.20
C LYS A 197 16.52 -3.95 7.97
N LYS A 198 16.00 -4.42 6.83
CA LYS A 198 16.72 -4.44 5.54
C LYS A 198 17.13 -3.04 5.06
N LEU A 199 16.38 -2.01 5.44
CA LEU A 199 16.72 -0.61 5.19
C LEU A 199 17.62 0.01 6.28
N HIS A 200 18.23 -0.82 7.13
CA HIS A 200 19.09 -0.41 8.25
C HIS A 200 18.39 0.43 9.34
N HIS A 201 17.07 0.29 9.49
CA HIS A 201 16.33 0.93 10.57
C HIS A 201 16.18 0.00 11.78
N ARG A 202 16.29 0.56 13.00
CA ARG A 202 16.18 -0.16 14.28
C ARG A 202 14.73 -0.37 14.71
N VAL A 203 13.91 -0.94 13.83
CA VAL A 203 12.50 -1.28 14.10
C VAL A 203 12.42 -2.78 14.41
N THR A 204 11.76 -3.13 15.52
CA THR A 204 11.60 -4.52 15.97
C THR A 204 10.13 -4.84 16.15
N THR A 205 9.75 -6.12 16.08
CA THR A 205 8.37 -6.55 16.33
C THR A 205 7.85 -6.07 17.68
N LYS A 206 8.70 -6.11 18.72
CA LYS A 206 8.39 -5.62 20.07
C LYS A 206 8.17 -4.11 20.10
N SER A 207 8.99 -3.32 19.39
CA SER A 207 8.84 -1.86 19.37
C SER A 207 7.57 -1.44 18.63
N ILE A 208 7.19 -2.14 17.55
CA ILE A 208 5.93 -1.90 16.83
C ILE A 208 4.74 -2.16 17.76
N ILE A 209 4.68 -3.34 18.40
CA ILE A 209 3.58 -3.71 19.31
C ILE A 209 3.49 -2.73 20.48
N LYS A 210 4.62 -2.40 21.12
CA LYS A 210 4.65 -1.45 22.23
C LYS A 210 4.11 -0.08 21.81
N THR A 211 4.51 0.40 20.64
CA THR A 211 4.05 1.68 20.10
C THR A 211 2.56 1.65 19.78
N ALA A 212 2.06 0.56 19.20
CA ALA A 212 0.63 0.37 18.94
C ALA A 212 -0.20 0.42 20.23
N LEU A 213 0.26 -0.25 21.30
CA LEU A 213 -0.42 -0.26 22.60
C LEU A 213 -0.46 1.12 23.27
N LEU A 214 0.61 1.92 23.14
CA LEU A 214 0.67 3.28 23.67
C LEU A 214 -0.31 4.23 22.97
N ILE A 215 -0.51 4.05 21.67
CA ILE A 215 -1.34 4.92 20.83
C ILE A 215 -2.82 4.51 20.87
N LYS A 216 -3.09 3.22 21.04
CA LYS A 216 -4.44 2.63 21.10
C LYS A 216 -5.44 3.40 21.99
N PRO A 217 -5.13 3.83 23.23
CA PRO A 217 -6.11 4.55 24.06
C PRO A 217 -6.58 5.87 23.46
N LYS A 218 -5.76 6.57 22.66
CA LYS A 218 -6.10 7.86 22.05
C LYS A 218 -6.87 7.72 20.74
N PHE A 219 -6.70 6.61 20.02
CA PHE A 219 -7.31 6.41 18.70
C PHE A 219 -8.16 5.13 18.62
N LYS A 220 -9.01 4.90 19.63
CA LYS A 220 -9.79 3.65 19.76
C LYS A 220 -10.54 3.28 18.48
N ASP A 221 -11.18 4.25 17.84
CA ASP A 221 -11.99 4.05 16.63
C ASP A 221 -11.17 3.46 15.48
N VAL A 222 -9.93 3.92 15.31
CA VAL A 222 -9.03 3.37 14.30
C VAL A 222 -8.75 1.90 14.64
N PHE A 223 -8.40 1.60 15.89
CA PHE A 223 -8.06 0.23 16.31
C PHE A 223 -9.25 -0.75 16.32
N GLN A 224 -10.49 -0.28 16.43
CA GLN A 224 -11.70 -1.12 16.49
C GLN A 224 -12.09 -1.71 15.12
N ASN A 225 -11.80 -1.01 14.02
CA ASN A 225 -12.23 -1.42 12.68
C ASN A 225 -11.42 -2.57 12.06
N HIS A 226 -10.51 -3.20 12.82
CA HIS A 226 -9.63 -4.23 12.30
C HIS A 226 -10.21 -5.62 12.54
N GLN A 227 -10.38 -6.38 11.46
CA GLN A 227 -10.71 -7.80 11.57
C GLN A 227 -9.47 -8.61 12.00
N SER A 228 -9.70 -9.64 12.82
CA SER A 228 -8.67 -10.62 13.13
C SER A 228 -8.35 -11.44 11.88
N THR A 229 -7.07 -11.54 11.52
CA THR A 229 -6.64 -12.35 10.38
C THR A 229 -6.94 -13.81 10.64
N LYS A 230 -7.64 -14.45 9.69
CA LYS A 230 -8.03 -15.85 9.80
C LYS A 230 -6.93 -16.75 9.24
N SER A 231 -7.02 -18.05 9.51
CA SER A 231 -6.04 -19.02 8.97
C SER A 231 -6.19 -19.17 7.46
N GLU A 232 -7.41 -19.03 6.95
CA GLU A 232 -7.79 -19.11 5.55
C GLU A 232 -7.04 -18.07 4.71
N ASP A 233 -6.90 -16.85 5.23
CA ASP A 233 -6.27 -15.73 4.53
C ASP A 233 -4.78 -16.03 4.22
N TYR A 234 -4.12 -16.85 5.04
CA TYR A 234 -2.71 -17.19 4.87
C TYR A 234 -2.45 -18.33 3.87
N LEU A 235 -3.48 -19.10 3.49
CA LEU A 235 -3.32 -20.29 2.65
C LEU A 235 -2.71 -19.95 1.29
N SER A 236 -3.28 -18.96 0.59
CA SER A 236 -2.82 -18.54 -0.74
C SER A 236 -1.34 -18.16 -0.70
N LYS A 237 -0.93 -17.36 0.29
CA LYS A 237 0.45 -16.92 0.50
C LYS A 237 1.39 -18.09 0.75
N ILE A 238 1.01 -19.01 1.63
CA ILE A 238 1.86 -20.15 2.00
C ILE A 238 2.02 -21.07 0.81
N ILE A 239 0.93 -21.38 0.10
CA ILE A 239 0.97 -22.25 -1.08
C ILE A 239 1.81 -21.62 -2.19
N HIS A 240 1.66 -20.31 -2.44
CA HIS A 240 2.49 -19.62 -3.42
C HIS A 240 3.99 -19.63 -3.07
N LYS A 241 4.35 -19.44 -1.78
CA LYS A 241 5.74 -19.59 -1.31
C LYS A 241 6.27 -21.00 -1.53
N ILE A 242 5.42 -22.01 -1.36
CA ILE A 242 5.74 -23.43 -1.55
C ILE A 242 5.97 -23.70 -3.04
N THR A 243 5.03 -23.34 -3.92
CA THR A 243 5.12 -23.62 -5.36
C THR A 243 6.24 -22.85 -6.04
N ALA A 244 6.61 -21.68 -5.52
CA ALA A 244 7.75 -20.91 -6.02
C ALA A 244 9.12 -21.57 -5.77
N SER A 245 9.23 -22.50 -4.81
CA SER A 245 10.50 -23.14 -4.45
C SER A 245 11.00 -24.11 -5.53
N ALA A 246 12.27 -23.98 -5.92
CA ALA A 246 12.92 -24.85 -6.90
C ALA A 246 12.90 -26.34 -6.51
N GLU A 247 13.07 -26.65 -5.22
CA GLU A 247 13.05 -28.03 -4.73
C GLU A 247 11.70 -28.72 -4.97
N ILE A 248 10.60 -27.97 -4.80
CA ILE A 248 9.25 -28.49 -5.02
C ILE A 248 8.99 -28.67 -6.51
N LYS A 249 9.44 -27.75 -7.35
CA LYS A 249 9.36 -27.90 -8.82
C LYS A 249 10.02 -29.21 -9.29
N ILE A 250 11.20 -29.52 -8.75
CA ILE A 250 11.91 -30.78 -9.05
C ILE A 250 11.11 -32.01 -8.58
N ARG A 251 10.52 -31.95 -7.37
CA ARG A 251 9.69 -33.06 -6.85
C ARG A 251 8.40 -33.24 -7.65
N LEU A 252 7.77 -32.16 -8.10
CA LEU A 252 6.57 -32.18 -8.93
C LEU A 252 6.84 -32.72 -10.33
N ALA A 253 8.00 -32.38 -10.92
CA ALA A 253 8.43 -32.92 -12.20
C ALA A 253 8.56 -34.45 -12.16
N LYS A 254 9.06 -35.02 -11.06
CA LYS A 254 9.12 -36.49 -10.87
C LYS A 254 7.74 -37.15 -10.75
N LEU A 255 6.69 -36.37 -10.52
CA LEU A 255 5.33 -36.84 -10.29
C LEU A 255 4.41 -36.56 -11.49
N ASP A 256 4.94 -36.00 -12.57
CA ASP A 256 4.23 -35.54 -13.77
C ASP A 256 3.05 -34.61 -13.44
N ARG A 257 3.23 -33.71 -12.46
CA ARG A 257 2.22 -32.71 -12.08
C ARG A 257 2.66 -31.31 -12.45
N THR A 258 1.72 -30.55 -13.01
CA THR A 258 1.93 -29.11 -13.25
C THR A 258 1.82 -28.31 -11.94
N GLU A 259 2.57 -27.21 -11.85
CA GLU A 259 2.56 -26.31 -10.69
C GLU A 259 1.14 -25.83 -10.36
N PHE A 260 0.39 -25.45 -11.40
CA PHE A 260 -0.99 -24.96 -11.27
C PHE A 260 -1.96 -26.02 -10.72
N GLN A 261 -1.87 -27.27 -11.19
CA GLN A 261 -2.73 -28.35 -10.68
C GLN A 261 -2.44 -28.64 -9.22
N TYR A 262 -1.17 -28.62 -8.82
CA TYR A 262 -0.76 -28.85 -7.44
C TYR A 262 -1.21 -27.72 -6.52
N GLU A 263 -1.05 -26.46 -6.93
CA GLU A 263 -1.54 -25.28 -6.22
C GLU A 263 -3.05 -25.34 -5.98
N LYS A 264 -3.82 -25.61 -7.04
CA LYS A 264 -5.29 -25.73 -6.96
C LYS A 264 -5.73 -26.87 -6.05
N ALA A 265 -5.06 -28.02 -6.12
CA ALA A 265 -5.37 -29.17 -5.26
C ALA A 265 -5.07 -28.87 -3.79
N LEU A 266 -3.91 -28.29 -3.48
CA LEU A 266 -3.54 -27.90 -2.12
C LEU A 266 -4.51 -26.89 -1.54
N LEU A 267 -4.88 -25.86 -2.31
CA LEU A 267 -5.78 -24.81 -1.85
C LEU A 267 -7.15 -25.39 -1.51
N LYS A 268 -7.72 -26.20 -2.42
CA LYS A 268 -9.00 -26.87 -2.21
C LYS A 268 -8.99 -27.76 -0.97
N GLU A 269 -8.02 -28.66 -0.85
CA GLU A 269 -7.96 -29.58 0.30
C GLU A 269 -7.70 -28.83 1.61
N SER A 270 -6.83 -27.82 1.61
CA SER A 270 -6.57 -27.02 2.82
C SER A 270 -7.81 -26.27 3.31
N GLN A 271 -8.62 -25.73 2.39
CA GLN A 271 -9.91 -25.12 2.73
C GLN A 271 -10.90 -26.14 3.29
N THR A 272 -10.98 -27.34 2.70
CA THR A 272 -11.87 -28.40 3.22
C THR A 272 -11.50 -28.80 4.65
N ILE A 273 -10.20 -28.93 4.94
CA ILE A 273 -9.68 -29.29 6.26
C ILE A 273 -9.94 -28.16 7.26
N LEU A 274 -9.70 -26.90 6.87
CA LEU A 274 -10.02 -25.78 7.76
C LEU A 274 -11.51 -25.77 8.06
N ASN A 275 -12.37 -25.85 7.05
CA ASN A 275 -13.82 -25.78 7.22
C ASN A 275 -14.39 -26.91 8.10
N SER A 276 -13.75 -28.08 8.18
CA SER A 276 -14.17 -29.15 9.09
C SER A 276 -13.84 -28.87 10.56
N ILE A 277 -12.87 -27.99 10.83
CA ILE A 277 -12.47 -27.65 12.19
C ILE A 277 -13.36 -26.52 12.73
N PRO A 278 -14.05 -26.71 13.88
CA PRO A 278 -14.88 -25.68 14.48
C PRO A 278 -14.03 -24.50 14.96
N ILE A 279 -14.56 -23.27 14.81
CA ILE A 279 -13.86 -22.02 15.14
C ILE A 279 -13.42 -21.98 16.61
N THR A 280 -14.20 -22.57 17.51
CA THR A 280 -13.89 -22.67 18.95
C THR A 280 -12.60 -23.47 19.21
N ALA A 281 -12.37 -24.56 18.48
CA ALA A 281 -11.17 -25.38 18.61
C ALA A 281 -9.92 -24.71 18.02
N ARG A 282 -10.09 -23.73 17.12
CA ARG A 282 -8.97 -22.96 16.54
C ARG A 282 -8.45 -21.88 17.51
N GLY A 283 -9.22 -21.53 18.53
CA GLY A 283 -8.89 -20.47 19.50
C GLY A 283 -7.57 -20.71 20.23
N GLY A 284 -6.86 -19.62 20.54
CA GLY A 284 -5.60 -19.65 21.32
C GLY A 284 -4.34 -20.03 20.54
N ARG A 285 -4.47 -20.45 19.27
CA ARG A 285 -3.34 -20.83 18.40
C ARG A 285 -3.01 -19.74 17.39
N ASN A 286 -1.77 -19.73 16.92
CA ASN A 286 -1.34 -18.76 15.92
C ASN A 286 -1.94 -19.12 14.55
N PRO A 287 -2.76 -18.24 13.93
CA PRO A 287 -3.47 -18.56 12.70
C PRO A 287 -2.54 -18.90 11.52
N TYR A 288 -1.35 -18.30 11.47
CA TYR A 288 -0.35 -18.58 10.43
C TYR A 288 0.27 -19.97 10.56
N ILE A 289 0.57 -20.40 11.79
CA ILE A 289 1.15 -21.74 12.05
C ILE A 289 0.09 -22.82 11.79
N LEU A 290 -1.15 -22.57 12.20
CA LEU A 290 -2.28 -23.44 11.88
C LEU A 290 -2.44 -23.60 10.36
N ALA A 291 -2.42 -22.48 9.61
CA ALA A 291 -2.48 -22.52 8.15
C ALA A 291 -1.34 -23.35 7.53
N ALA A 292 -0.10 -23.17 8.00
CA ALA A 292 1.03 -23.97 7.54
C ALA A 292 0.83 -25.47 7.83
N ALA A 293 0.41 -25.83 9.04
CA ALA A 293 0.11 -27.21 9.42
C ALA A 293 -1.03 -27.82 8.59
N THR A 294 -2.05 -27.03 8.22
CA THR A 294 -3.14 -27.49 7.36
C THR A 294 -2.70 -27.74 5.92
N VAL A 295 -1.77 -26.94 5.39
CA VAL A 295 -1.18 -27.19 4.06
C VAL A 295 -0.35 -28.48 4.07
N TYR A 296 0.40 -28.75 5.13
CA TYR A 296 1.09 -30.04 5.31
C TYR A 296 0.11 -31.23 5.34
N ALA A 297 -0.98 -31.10 6.10
CA ALA A 297 -2.03 -32.10 6.17
C ALA A 297 -2.72 -32.34 4.81
N ALA A 298 -3.00 -31.26 4.06
CA ALA A 298 -3.57 -31.34 2.74
C ALA A 298 -2.68 -32.14 1.78
N ASP A 299 -1.36 -31.89 1.78
CA ASP A 299 -0.42 -32.65 0.95
C ASP A 299 -0.39 -34.14 1.32
N LEU A 300 -0.40 -34.47 2.62
CA LEU A 300 -0.50 -35.85 3.08
C LEU A 300 -1.79 -36.54 2.60
N LYS A 301 -2.93 -35.84 2.63
CA LYS A 301 -4.21 -36.37 2.18
C LYS A 301 -4.22 -36.61 0.66
N ILE A 302 -3.67 -35.68 -0.11
CA ILE A 302 -3.48 -35.82 -1.57
C ILE A 302 -2.58 -37.01 -1.89
N ALA A 303 -1.49 -37.18 -1.14
CA ALA A 303 -0.55 -38.28 -1.30
C ALA A 303 -1.19 -39.64 -1.02
N LYS A 304 -1.98 -39.75 0.07
CA LYS A 304 -2.76 -40.96 0.39
C LYS A 304 -3.76 -41.31 -0.71
N GLY A 305 -4.54 -40.34 -1.19
CA GLY A 305 -5.52 -40.56 -2.26
C GLY A 305 -4.90 -40.99 -3.59
N SER A 306 -3.65 -40.57 -3.86
CA SER A 306 -2.90 -40.96 -5.05
C SER A 306 -2.00 -42.18 -4.85
N LYS A 307 -2.00 -42.82 -3.66
CA LYS A 307 -1.08 -43.92 -3.27
C LYS A 307 0.40 -43.58 -3.51
N ARG A 308 0.78 -42.33 -3.32
CA ARG A 308 2.15 -41.82 -3.54
C ARG A 308 2.73 -41.25 -2.25
N ARG A 309 4.04 -40.97 -2.26
CA ARG A 309 4.70 -40.24 -1.15
C ARG A 309 4.36 -38.76 -1.22
N ALA A 310 4.23 -38.15 -0.03
CA ALA A 310 3.99 -36.72 0.10
C ALA A 310 5.15 -35.90 -0.46
N VAL A 311 4.83 -34.76 -1.05
CA VAL A 311 5.81 -33.85 -1.66
C VAL A 311 6.49 -33.02 -0.57
N LEU A 312 5.73 -32.62 0.45
CA LEU A 312 6.16 -31.77 1.55
C LEU A 312 6.63 -32.60 2.75
N THR A 313 7.76 -32.19 3.30
CA THR A 313 8.22 -32.63 4.62
C THR A 313 8.05 -31.50 5.62
N GLN A 314 7.93 -31.82 6.92
CA GLN A 314 7.80 -30.80 7.97
C GLN A 314 9.01 -29.85 7.99
N GLN A 315 10.22 -30.38 7.78
CA GLN A 315 11.45 -29.60 7.70
C GLN A 315 11.45 -28.65 6.49
N LEU A 316 11.05 -29.13 5.31
CA LEU A 316 10.98 -28.31 4.10
C LEU A 316 9.93 -27.20 4.24
N LEU A 317 8.76 -27.52 4.79
CA LEU A 317 7.73 -26.52 5.06
C LEU A 317 8.20 -25.46 6.06
N SER A 318 8.87 -25.89 7.14
CA SER A 318 9.48 -25.02 8.15
C SER A 318 10.45 -24.03 7.53
N HIS A 319 11.35 -24.50 6.66
CA HIS A 319 12.30 -23.66 5.94
C HIS A 319 11.61 -22.63 5.02
N LEU A 320 10.59 -23.04 4.26
CA LEU A 320 9.91 -22.16 3.31
C LEU A 320 9.00 -21.11 3.98
N THR A 321 8.37 -21.47 5.10
CA THR A 321 7.40 -20.60 5.79
C THR A 321 8.02 -19.78 6.93
N GLY A 322 9.23 -20.13 7.36
CA GLY A 322 9.91 -19.52 8.52
C GLY A 322 9.26 -19.85 9.86
N THR A 323 8.41 -20.88 9.93
CA THR A 323 7.83 -21.39 11.17
C THR A 323 8.70 -22.48 11.75
N ALA A 324 8.77 -22.63 13.08
CA ALA A 324 9.52 -23.71 13.68
C ALA A 324 8.86 -25.08 13.43
N GLU A 325 9.68 -26.09 13.10
CA GLU A 325 9.21 -27.44 12.76
C GLU A 325 8.37 -28.08 13.89
N TYR A 326 8.79 -27.92 15.14
CA TYR A 326 8.04 -28.45 16.29
C TYR A 326 6.65 -27.82 16.40
N SER A 327 6.48 -26.55 16.04
CA SER A 327 5.19 -25.86 16.09
C SER A 327 4.23 -26.39 15.04
N VAL A 328 4.73 -26.66 13.82
CA VAL A 328 3.96 -27.30 12.75
C VAL A 328 3.50 -28.70 13.18
N ARG A 329 4.41 -29.48 13.77
CA ARG A 329 4.11 -30.83 14.28
C ARG A 329 3.06 -30.82 15.38
N ASP A 330 3.15 -29.88 16.31
CA ASP A 330 2.21 -29.73 17.41
C ASP A 330 0.80 -29.38 16.92
N HIS A 331 0.68 -28.42 15.99
CA HIS A 331 -0.61 -28.06 15.40
C HIS A 331 -1.20 -29.19 14.55
N TRP A 332 -0.34 -29.92 13.84
CA TRP A 332 -0.74 -31.08 13.05
C TRP A 332 -1.28 -32.21 13.93
N ARG A 333 -0.51 -32.68 14.93
CA ARG A 333 -0.93 -33.78 15.82
C ARG A 333 -2.09 -33.37 16.74
N GLY A 334 -2.04 -32.15 17.27
CA GLY A 334 -2.93 -31.69 18.32
C GLY A 334 -4.30 -31.20 17.83
N LEU A 335 -4.54 -31.08 16.53
CA LEU A 335 -5.87 -30.71 16.01
C LEU A 335 -6.08 -31.24 14.61
N VAL A 336 -5.21 -30.92 13.66
CA VAL A 336 -5.50 -31.21 12.24
C VAL A 336 -5.67 -32.72 12.00
N TYR A 337 -4.90 -33.55 12.71
CA TYR A 337 -5.02 -35.00 12.64
C TYR A 337 -6.40 -35.55 13.04
N ASN A 338 -7.08 -34.90 13.98
CA ASN A 338 -8.38 -35.37 14.48
C ASN A 338 -9.53 -35.08 13.51
N TYR A 339 -9.30 -34.26 12.49
CA TYR A 339 -10.31 -33.81 11.52
C TYR A 339 -9.93 -34.16 10.06
N LEU A 340 -8.95 -35.05 9.89
CA LEU A 340 -8.50 -35.63 8.62
C LEU A 340 -9.12 -37.01 8.41
#